data_AF-A0AAQ3SLV0-F1
#
_entry.id   AF-A0AAQ3SLV0-F1
#
_cell.length_a   1.000
_cell.length_b   1.000
_cell.length_c   1.000
_cell.angle_alpha   90.00
_cell.angle_beta   90.00
_cell.angle_gamma   90.00
#
_symmetry.space_group_name_H-M   'P 1'
#
loop_
_entity.id
_entity.type
_entity.pdbx_description
1 polymer ?
#
loop_
_entity_poly.entity_id
_entity_poly.type
_entity_poly.pdbx_seq_one_letter_code
_entity_poly.pdbx_strand_id
1 'polypeptide(L)'
;MQFLLNQSMINSDSYVPLPVFLVCLVAGCSICWFNTVCFVLCIRSFSASNRSLALSLSISFNGLSAAFYTLFANALSPFSPSVYLLLNAVLPLTVSILALPAILLCHTKDSHLRSAPRSDRRVFLGLYMLAFITGVYLVVFGSFTTTGPAAWVILTGAMVLLALPLIIPACSSCSYLDTHGPDSASPPNHDDPHKPLLDSNNHQMEPDAMMQKTMEHQLEGSSCGTILGKGCLVVLGEEHSAKKLIRSVDFWLYYTAYFCGATVGLVYSNNLGQIAQSLHQQSQLTMLLAVYSSCSFFGRLLSALPDLSPRNVSLARTGWLAAALLPMPMAFFLMWKQQDVSSLVAGTAIVGLSSGFIFAAAVSVTSELFGPNSVGVNHNILITNIPLGSFLYGQIAALVYDANGQKMTVVDNRTGIIDTMIVCMGVKCYSTTFFVWGCVTLLGLASSIVLFIRTKTAYATDASRSSCKHIHQVSS
;
A
#
# COMPACT_ATOMS: atom_id res chain seq x y z
N MET A 1 -15.96 11.69 9.67
CA MET A 1 -16.78 12.39 8.65
C MET A 1 -16.55 11.86 7.22
N GLN A 2 -15.32 11.53 6.81
CA GLN A 2 -15.00 10.79 5.56
C GLN A 2 -15.69 9.41 5.40
N PHE A 3 -16.15 8.84 6.51
CA PHE A 3 -16.69 7.48 6.62
C PHE A 3 -18.11 7.29 6.07
N LEU A 4 -19.00 8.29 6.18
CA LEU A 4 -20.39 8.16 5.70
C LEU A 4 -20.55 8.48 4.21
N LEU A 5 -19.65 9.31 3.66
CA LEU A 5 -19.70 9.71 2.25
C LEU A 5 -19.20 8.61 1.32
N ASN A 6 -18.10 7.93 1.67
CA ASN A 6 -17.53 6.86 0.83
C ASN A 6 -18.46 5.64 0.68
N GLN A 7 -19.35 5.40 1.65
CA GLN A 7 -20.30 4.29 1.62
C GLN A 7 -21.49 4.55 0.68
N SER A 8 -21.83 5.82 0.42
CA SER A 8 -22.82 6.20 -0.62
C SER A 8 -22.23 6.17 -2.04
N MET A 9 -20.90 6.26 -2.17
CA MET A 9 -20.21 6.51 -3.45
C MET A 9 -19.97 5.27 -4.31
N ILE A 10 -20.09 4.08 -3.74
CA ILE A 10 -19.79 2.83 -4.45
C ILE A 10 -21.08 2.15 -4.96
N ASN A 11 -22.24 2.53 -4.42
CA ASN A 11 -23.53 1.91 -4.71
C ASN A 11 -24.53 2.82 -5.43
N SER A 12 -24.15 4.07 -5.75
CA SER A 12 -25.06 4.99 -6.44
C SER A 12 -24.41 5.57 -7.69
N ASP A 13 -25.00 5.25 -8.83
CA ASP A 13 -24.87 5.97 -10.09
C ASP A 13 -25.33 7.42 -9.89
N SER A 14 -24.45 8.31 -9.42
CA SER A 14 -24.60 9.78 -9.53
C SER A 14 -23.44 10.51 -8.87
N TYR A 15 -22.74 11.36 -9.64
CA TYR A 15 -22.16 12.69 -9.36
C TYR A 15 -21.61 13.12 -7.97
N VAL A 16 -21.52 12.25 -6.95
CA VAL A 16 -20.98 12.53 -5.60
C VAL A 16 -19.43 12.47 -5.48
N PRO A 17 -18.62 11.91 -6.41
CA PRO A 17 -17.16 11.84 -6.16
C PRO A 17 -16.44 13.19 -6.24
N LEU A 18 -16.95 14.14 -7.04
CA LEU A 18 -16.27 15.42 -7.26
C LEU A 18 -16.31 16.34 -6.02
N PRO A 19 -17.44 16.54 -5.32
CA PRO A 19 -17.47 17.37 -4.11
C PRO A 19 -16.61 16.82 -2.96
N VAL A 20 -16.61 15.50 -2.76
CA VAL A 20 -15.82 14.84 -1.70
C VAL A 20 -14.33 14.89 -2.02
N PHE A 21 -13.97 14.71 -3.29
CA PHE A 21 -12.61 14.93 -3.77
C PHE A 21 -12.15 16.37 -3.52
N LEU A 22 -12.98 17.36 -3.88
CA LEU A 22 -12.68 18.78 -3.66
C LEU A 22 -12.51 19.10 -2.17
N VAL A 23 -13.34 18.56 -1.29
CA VAL A 23 -13.18 18.73 0.17
C VAL A 23 -11.90 18.06 0.68
N CYS A 24 -11.57 16.84 0.21
CA CYS A 24 -10.31 16.18 0.57
C CYS A 24 -9.07 16.91 0.03
N LEU A 25 -9.19 17.53 -1.14
CA LEU A 25 -8.15 18.34 -1.78
C LEU A 25 -7.92 19.65 -1.01
N VAL A 26 -8.99 20.36 -0.65
CA VAL A 26 -8.93 21.58 0.18
C VAL A 26 -8.41 21.29 1.59
N ALA A 27 -8.73 20.12 2.15
CA ALA A 27 -8.25 19.70 3.48
C ALA A 27 -6.82 19.12 3.46
N GLY A 28 -6.11 19.10 2.33
CA GLY A 28 -4.75 18.53 2.22
C GLY A 28 -4.69 17.01 2.46
N CYS A 29 -5.83 16.32 2.41
CA CYS A 29 -5.99 14.88 2.70
C CYS A 29 -6.13 14.02 1.44
N SER A 30 -5.85 14.57 0.26
CA SER A 30 -6.08 13.94 -1.04
C SER A 30 -5.29 12.65 -1.26
N ILE A 31 -4.09 12.53 -0.68
CA ILE A 31 -3.21 11.36 -0.86
C ILE A 31 -3.87 10.06 -0.37
N CYS A 32 -4.54 10.09 0.79
CA CYS A 32 -5.21 8.90 1.33
C CYS A 32 -6.39 8.47 0.45
N TRP A 33 -7.09 9.44 -0.13
CA TRP A 33 -8.18 9.19 -1.07
C TRP A 33 -7.66 8.55 -2.36
N PHE A 34 -6.61 9.12 -2.97
CA PHE A 34 -6.00 8.56 -4.18
C PHE A 34 -5.52 7.12 -3.97
N ASN A 35 -4.79 6.87 -2.88
CA ASN A 35 -4.33 5.51 -2.55
C ASN A 35 -5.51 4.53 -2.43
N THR A 36 -6.58 4.93 -1.73
CA THR A 36 -7.78 4.09 -1.58
C THR A 36 -8.44 3.79 -2.93
N VAL A 37 -8.62 4.82 -3.77
CA VAL A 37 -9.23 4.66 -5.10
C VAL A 37 -8.39 3.69 -5.95
N CYS A 38 -7.07 3.87 -5.99
CA CYS A 38 -6.17 2.96 -6.70
C CYS A 38 -6.30 1.51 -6.19
N PHE A 39 -6.36 1.30 -4.87
CA PHE A 39 -6.50 -0.06 -4.31
C PHE A 39 -7.83 -0.69 -4.68
N VAL A 40 -8.94 0.04 -4.56
CA VAL A 40 -10.28 -0.47 -4.89
C VAL A 40 -10.37 -0.81 -6.37
N LEU A 41 -9.83 0.04 -7.25
CA LEU A 41 -9.77 -0.23 -8.69
C LEU A 41 -8.91 -1.47 -8.98
N CYS A 42 -7.72 -1.61 -8.38
CA CYS A 42 -6.90 -2.81 -8.55
C CYS A 42 -7.61 -4.08 -8.07
N ILE A 43 -8.34 -4.02 -6.95
CA ILE A 43 -9.04 -5.19 -6.38
C ILE A 43 -10.20 -5.64 -7.25
N ARG A 44 -10.91 -4.69 -7.87
CA ARG A 44 -12.06 -4.95 -8.77
C ARG A 44 -11.63 -5.39 -10.16
N SER A 45 -10.57 -4.79 -10.70
CA SER A 45 -10.12 -5.04 -12.07
C SER A 45 -9.35 -6.35 -12.24
N PHE A 46 -8.71 -6.88 -11.18
CA PHE A 46 -7.88 -8.08 -11.27
C PHE A 46 -8.48 -9.29 -10.53
N SER A 47 -8.33 -10.47 -11.14
CA SER A 47 -8.70 -11.77 -10.56
C SER A 47 -7.97 -12.04 -9.24
N ALA A 48 -8.56 -12.86 -8.37
CA ALA A 48 -8.04 -13.17 -7.03
C ALA A 48 -6.59 -13.67 -7.04
N SER A 49 -6.14 -14.37 -8.09
CA SER A 49 -4.76 -14.87 -8.22
C SER A 49 -3.73 -13.77 -8.51
N ASN A 50 -4.14 -12.68 -9.19
CA ASN A 50 -3.23 -11.62 -9.66
C ASN A 50 -3.41 -10.32 -8.87
N ARG A 51 -4.42 -10.25 -8.00
CA ARG A 51 -4.77 -9.07 -7.21
C ARG A 51 -3.62 -8.59 -6.33
N SER A 52 -3.01 -9.49 -5.57
CA SER A 52 -1.88 -9.16 -4.68
C SER A 52 -0.65 -8.70 -5.47
N LEU A 53 -0.39 -9.32 -6.64
CA LEU A 53 0.69 -8.91 -7.54
C LEU A 53 0.49 -7.47 -8.05
N ALA A 54 -0.72 -7.14 -8.52
CA ALA A 54 -1.06 -5.81 -9.00
C ALA A 54 -1.00 -4.76 -7.88
N LEU A 55 -1.55 -5.08 -6.71
CA LEU A 55 -1.52 -4.19 -5.54
C LEU A 55 -0.10 -3.90 -5.07
N SER A 56 0.70 -4.95 -4.87
CA SER A 56 2.11 -4.80 -4.45
C SER A 56 2.91 -3.97 -5.45
N LEU A 57 2.75 -4.24 -6.74
CA LEU A 57 3.44 -3.47 -7.79
C LEU A 57 3.05 -1.99 -7.74
N SER A 58 1.75 -1.68 -7.67
CA SER A 58 1.25 -0.29 -7.59
C SER A 58 1.74 0.43 -6.32
N ILE A 59 1.64 -0.23 -5.16
CA ILE A 59 2.06 0.31 -3.87
C ILE A 59 3.57 0.50 -3.81
N SER A 60 4.35 -0.36 -4.48
CA SER A 60 5.81 -0.29 -4.46
C SER A 60 6.31 1.07 -4.94
N PHE A 61 5.77 1.63 -6.03
CA PHE A 61 6.20 2.91 -6.60
C PHE A 61 6.03 4.11 -5.66
N ASN A 62 5.07 4.07 -4.72
CA ASN A 62 4.98 5.08 -3.66
C ASN A 62 6.28 5.11 -2.82
N GLY A 63 6.97 3.98 -2.65
CA GLY A 63 8.23 3.85 -1.91
C GLY A 63 9.40 4.52 -2.62
N LEU A 64 9.35 4.70 -3.94
CA LEU A 64 10.36 5.41 -4.74
C LEU A 64 10.13 6.93 -4.82
N SER A 65 8.98 7.42 -4.35
CA SER A 65 8.60 8.84 -4.48
C SER A 65 9.68 9.78 -3.94
N ALA A 66 10.21 9.52 -2.74
CA ALA A 66 11.27 10.32 -2.14
C ALA A 66 12.55 10.35 -3.00
N ALA A 67 12.97 9.21 -3.55
CA ALA A 67 14.13 9.14 -4.45
C ALA A 67 13.92 9.97 -5.73
N PHE A 68 12.72 9.92 -6.34
CA PHE A 68 12.39 10.77 -7.49
C PHE A 68 12.41 12.25 -7.12
N TYR A 69 11.84 12.65 -5.98
CA TYR A 69 11.90 14.05 -5.52
C TYR A 69 13.33 14.53 -5.31
N THR A 70 14.20 13.69 -4.75
CA THR A 70 15.63 14.00 -4.60
C THR A 70 16.32 14.17 -5.95
N LEU A 71 16.05 13.31 -6.94
CA LEU A 71 16.60 13.47 -8.29
C LEU A 71 16.13 14.77 -8.97
N PHE A 72 14.85 15.10 -8.87
CA PHE A 72 14.32 16.36 -9.38
C PHE A 72 14.97 17.57 -8.70
N ALA A 73 15.10 17.55 -7.38
CA ALA A 73 15.75 18.62 -6.63
C ALA A 73 17.22 18.78 -7.03
N ASN A 74 17.96 17.68 -7.18
CA ASN A 74 19.36 17.71 -7.61
C ASN A 74 19.52 18.25 -9.04
N ALA A 75 18.60 17.93 -9.95
CA ALA A 75 18.64 18.39 -11.34
C ALA A 75 18.29 19.89 -11.49
N LEU A 76 17.30 20.37 -10.71
CA LEU A 76 16.82 21.76 -10.79
C LEU A 76 17.68 22.73 -9.97
N SER A 77 17.90 22.42 -8.68
CA SER A 77 18.75 23.23 -7.80
C SER A 77 19.15 22.44 -6.55
N PRO A 78 20.37 21.86 -6.51
CA PRO A 78 20.78 20.94 -5.45
C PRO A 78 20.90 21.56 -4.05
N PHE A 79 20.89 22.89 -3.94
CA PHE A 79 21.10 23.61 -2.67
C PHE A 79 19.89 24.43 -2.20
N SER A 80 18.75 24.35 -2.90
CA SER A 80 17.59 25.18 -2.59
C SER A 80 16.46 24.36 -1.96
N PRO A 81 16.21 24.47 -0.63
CA PRO A 81 15.09 23.78 0.02
C PRO A 81 13.72 24.24 -0.52
N SER A 82 13.62 25.49 -1.01
CA SER A 82 12.40 26.01 -1.63
C SER A 82 12.01 25.28 -2.91
N VAL A 83 12.97 24.78 -3.70
CA VAL A 83 12.68 24.02 -4.93
C VAL A 83 12.04 22.68 -4.58
N TYR A 84 12.53 22.00 -3.54
CA TYR A 84 11.94 20.76 -3.04
C TYR A 84 10.50 20.96 -2.54
N LEU A 85 10.24 22.07 -1.84
CA LEU A 85 8.88 22.42 -1.39
C LEU A 85 7.95 22.75 -2.57
N LEU A 86 8.45 23.48 -3.56
CA LEU A 86 7.69 23.81 -4.77
C LEU A 86 7.34 22.56 -5.58
N LEU A 87 8.29 21.64 -5.73
CA LEU A 87 8.07 20.33 -6.35
C LEU A 87 6.95 19.55 -5.66
N ASN A 88 6.95 19.50 -4.32
CA ASN A 88 5.89 18.83 -3.58
C ASN A 88 4.51 19.45 -3.80
N ALA A 89 4.42 20.75 -4.05
CA ALA A 89 3.15 21.42 -4.32
C ALA A 89 2.65 21.19 -5.76
N VAL A 90 3.55 21.29 -6.75
CA VAL A 90 3.17 21.31 -8.18
C VAL A 90 3.09 19.90 -8.78
N LEU A 91 4.03 19.01 -8.45
CA LEU A 91 4.14 17.70 -9.08
C LEU A 91 2.87 16.83 -8.93
N PRO A 92 2.25 16.70 -7.74
CA PRO A 92 1.02 15.92 -7.58
C PRO A 92 -0.15 16.48 -8.40
N LEU A 93 -0.26 17.81 -8.50
CA LEU A 93 -1.30 18.47 -9.28
C LEU A 93 -1.14 18.16 -10.78
N THR A 94 0.07 18.35 -11.30
CA THR A 94 0.38 18.09 -12.72
C THR A 94 0.11 16.63 -13.09
N VAL A 95 0.58 15.68 -12.28
CA VAL A 95 0.36 14.25 -12.53
C VAL A 95 -1.12 13.89 -12.48
N SER A 96 -1.89 14.47 -11.56
CA SER A 96 -3.35 14.24 -11.46
C SER A 96 -4.10 14.73 -12.70
N ILE A 97 -3.74 15.91 -13.21
CA ILE A 97 -4.33 16.47 -14.45
C ILE A 97 -3.99 15.59 -15.66
N LEU A 98 -2.75 15.12 -15.76
CA LEU A 98 -2.31 14.23 -16.85
C LEU A 98 -2.96 12.84 -16.79
N ALA A 99 -3.27 12.32 -15.59
CA ALA A 99 -3.92 11.04 -15.41
C ALA A 99 -5.44 11.09 -15.67
N LEU A 100 -6.06 12.27 -15.54
CA LEU A 100 -7.52 12.45 -15.65
C LEU A 100 -8.11 11.92 -16.97
N PRO A 101 -7.54 12.20 -18.16
CA PRO A 101 -8.09 11.70 -19.42
C PRO A 101 -8.08 10.18 -19.52
N ALA A 102 -7.02 9.52 -19.01
CA ALA A 102 -6.91 8.07 -19.03
C ALA A 102 -7.95 7.41 -18.10
N ILE A 103 -8.23 8.02 -16.95
CA ILE A 103 -9.27 7.54 -16.02
C ILE A 103 -10.65 7.70 -16.64
N LEU A 104 -10.94 8.84 -17.25
CA LEU A 104 -12.24 9.13 -17.87
C LEU A 104 -12.52 8.25 -19.10
N LEU A 105 -11.50 7.96 -19.93
CA LEU A 105 -11.66 7.05 -21.08
C LEU A 105 -11.87 5.59 -20.67
N CYS A 106 -11.30 5.15 -19.56
CA CYS A 106 -11.48 3.78 -19.07
C CYS A 106 -12.86 3.54 -18.45
N HIS A 107 -13.52 4.56 -17.90
CA HIS A 107 -14.81 4.42 -17.22
C HIS A 107 -16.00 4.28 -18.18
N THR A 108 -15.88 4.70 -19.44
CA THR A 108 -16.96 4.65 -20.44
C THR A 108 -17.12 3.29 -21.13
N LYS A 109 -16.29 2.29 -20.80
CA LYS A 109 -16.23 1.02 -21.55
C LYS A 109 -16.32 -0.21 -20.67
N ASP A 110 -17.43 -0.36 -19.95
CA ASP A 110 -17.84 -1.62 -19.34
C ASP A 110 -19.30 -1.95 -19.66
N SER A 111 -19.51 -2.86 -20.62
CA SER A 111 -20.72 -3.71 -20.66
C SER A 111 -20.61 -4.98 -21.52
N HIS A 112 -19.45 -5.40 -22.03
CA HIS A 112 -19.37 -6.69 -22.72
C HIS A 112 -18.07 -7.46 -22.44
N LEU A 113 -18.24 -8.63 -21.79
CA LEU A 113 -17.34 -9.79 -21.69
C LEU A 113 -15.83 -9.52 -21.87
N ARG A 114 -15.11 -9.27 -20.78
CA ARG A 114 -13.66 -9.49 -20.75
C ARG A 114 -13.37 -10.94 -20.34
N SER A 115 -13.24 -11.81 -21.34
CA SER A 115 -12.55 -13.08 -21.17
C SER A 115 -11.07 -12.81 -20.86
N ALA A 116 -10.64 -13.14 -19.65
CA ALA A 116 -9.26 -12.94 -19.19
C ALA A 116 -8.27 -13.75 -20.04
N PRO A 117 -7.26 -13.12 -20.70
CA PRO A 117 -6.26 -13.86 -21.42
C PRO A 117 -5.27 -14.53 -20.45
N ARG A 118 -4.98 -15.81 -20.67
CA ARG A 118 -3.99 -16.62 -19.93
C ARG A 118 -2.54 -16.07 -19.98
N SER A 119 -2.32 -14.88 -20.55
CA SER A 119 -1.01 -14.20 -20.71
C SER A 119 -0.63 -13.29 -19.52
N ASP A 120 -1.46 -13.16 -18.48
CA ASP A 120 -1.25 -12.19 -17.39
C ASP A 120 0.03 -12.43 -16.57
N ARG A 121 0.36 -13.68 -16.21
CA ARG A 121 1.47 -13.95 -15.28
C ARG A 121 2.84 -13.55 -15.83
N ARG A 122 3.06 -13.73 -17.15
CA ARG A 122 4.31 -13.32 -17.80
C ARG A 122 4.45 -11.81 -17.88
N VAL A 123 3.34 -11.10 -18.12
CA VAL A 123 3.29 -9.64 -18.13
C VAL A 123 3.59 -9.09 -16.73
N PHE A 124 2.95 -9.64 -15.69
CA PHE A 124 3.25 -9.28 -14.30
C PHE A 124 4.71 -9.54 -13.94
N LEU A 125 5.27 -10.70 -14.33
CA LEU A 125 6.68 -10.99 -14.09
C LEU A 125 7.60 -9.97 -14.79
N GLY A 126 7.31 -9.62 -16.04
CA GLY A 126 8.04 -8.57 -16.77
C GLY A 126 7.96 -7.20 -16.08
N LEU A 127 6.78 -6.81 -15.62
CA LEU A 127 6.57 -5.57 -14.85
C LEU A 127 7.34 -5.58 -13.51
N TYR A 128 7.36 -6.71 -12.81
CA TYR A 128 8.15 -6.88 -11.58
C TYR A 128 9.65 -6.78 -11.83
N MET A 129 10.14 -7.40 -12.91
CA MET A 129 11.55 -7.30 -13.31
C MET A 129 11.92 -5.85 -13.65
N LEU A 130 11.07 -5.16 -14.41
CA LEU A 130 11.27 -3.74 -14.74
C LEU A 130 11.23 -2.85 -13.50
N ALA A 131 10.30 -3.09 -12.58
CA ALA A 131 10.24 -2.38 -11.30
C ALA A 131 11.51 -2.65 -10.47
N PHE A 132 11.99 -3.89 -10.42
CA PHE A 132 13.23 -4.25 -9.75
C PHE A 132 14.43 -3.51 -10.35
N ILE A 133 14.56 -3.49 -11.68
CA ILE A 133 15.61 -2.73 -12.40
C ILE A 133 15.53 -1.24 -12.06
N THR A 134 14.32 -0.67 -12.05
CA THR A 134 14.09 0.74 -11.69
C THR A 134 14.52 1.03 -10.25
N GLY A 135 14.20 0.14 -9.31
CA GLY A 135 14.65 0.25 -7.92
C GLY A 135 16.17 0.20 -7.78
N VAL A 136 16.83 -0.75 -8.45
CA VAL A 136 18.30 -0.87 -8.44
C VAL A 136 18.96 0.37 -9.06
N TYR A 137 18.41 0.86 -10.18
CA TYR A 137 18.87 2.09 -10.81
C TYR A 137 18.84 3.27 -9.84
N LEU A 138 17.74 3.45 -9.10
CA LEU A 138 17.61 4.53 -8.13
C LEU A 138 18.52 4.36 -6.91
N VAL A 139 18.78 3.14 -6.44
CA VAL A 139 19.78 2.92 -5.37
C VAL A 139 21.16 3.35 -5.82
N VAL A 140 21.58 2.89 -7.00
CA VAL A 140 22.93 3.11 -7.52
C VAL A 140 23.10 4.59 -7.86
N PHE A 141 22.22 5.16 -8.66
CA PHE A 141 22.39 6.52 -9.19
C PHE A 141 21.79 7.61 -8.32
N GLY A 142 20.74 7.32 -7.54
CA GLY A 142 20.09 8.30 -6.66
C GLY A 142 20.90 8.64 -5.40
N SER A 143 21.85 7.78 -5.02
CA SER A 143 22.74 8.03 -3.87
C SER A 143 23.87 9.01 -4.19
N PHE A 144 24.16 9.26 -5.48
CA PHE A 144 25.21 10.20 -5.88
C PHE A 144 24.69 11.63 -5.98
N THR A 145 25.32 12.55 -5.25
CA THR A 145 25.13 13.99 -5.40
C THR A 145 25.86 14.47 -6.66
N THR A 146 25.29 14.18 -7.83
CA THR A 146 25.81 14.67 -9.11
C THR A 146 25.25 16.07 -9.42
N THR A 147 26.05 16.91 -10.06
CA THR A 147 25.65 18.28 -10.43
C THR A 147 25.75 18.49 -11.94
N GLY A 148 24.92 19.39 -12.47
CA GLY A 148 24.95 19.77 -13.88
C GLY A 148 24.38 18.68 -14.82
N PRO A 149 24.98 18.43 -15.99
CA PRO A 149 24.39 17.56 -17.02
C PRO A 149 24.22 16.11 -16.56
N ALA A 150 25.07 15.62 -15.66
CA ALA A 150 24.98 14.27 -15.12
C ALA A 150 23.67 14.02 -14.33
N ALA A 151 23.20 14.99 -13.55
CA ALA A 151 21.96 14.89 -12.80
C ALA A 151 20.74 14.78 -13.74
N TRP A 152 20.76 15.54 -14.85
CA TRP A 152 19.73 15.50 -15.88
C TRP A 152 19.71 14.17 -16.65
N VAL A 153 20.88 13.59 -16.93
CA VAL A 153 20.97 12.25 -17.55
C VAL A 153 20.38 11.18 -16.62
N ILE A 154 20.71 11.23 -15.32
CA ILE A 154 20.17 10.29 -14.33
C ILE A 154 18.65 10.44 -14.19
N LEU A 155 18.15 11.68 -14.10
CA LEU A 155 16.72 11.95 -14.04
C LEU A 155 16.01 11.44 -15.30
N THR A 156 16.58 11.68 -16.49
CA THR A 156 16.01 11.22 -17.76
C THR A 156 15.93 9.70 -17.82
N GLY A 157 17.00 8.99 -17.41
CA GLY A 157 17.00 7.54 -17.31
C GLY A 157 15.92 7.01 -16.37
N ALA A 158 15.76 7.63 -15.20
CA ALA A 158 14.70 7.27 -14.25
C ALA A 158 13.29 7.48 -14.83
N MET A 159 13.06 8.59 -15.55
CA MET A 159 11.76 8.88 -16.18
C MET A 159 11.43 7.92 -17.32
N VAL A 160 12.42 7.51 -18.12
CA VAL A 160 12.24 6.49 -19.17
C VAL A 160 11.85 5.14 -18.54
N LEU A 161 12.55 4.73 -17.48
CA LEU A 161 12.23 3.50 -16.74
C LEU A 161 10.81 3.54 -16.13
N LEU A 162 10.38 4.70 -15.63
CA LEU A 162 9.04 4.92 -15.09
C LEU A 162 7.95 4.93 -16.18
N ALA A 163 8.27 5.35 -17.41
CA ALA A 163 7.33 5.41 -18.53
C ALA A 163 7.12 4.06 -19.23
N LEU A 164 8.12 3.16 -19.22
CA LEU A 164 8.06 1.84 -19.86
C LEU A 164 6.81 1.00 -19.48
N PRO A 165 6.36 0.93 -18.21
CA PRO A 165 5.13 0.21 -17.84
C PRO A 165 3.86 0.77 -18.50
N LEU A 166 3.83 2.06 -18.86
CA LEU A 166 2.67 2.73 -19.48
C LEU A 166 2.52 2.38 -20.96
N ILE A 167 3.59 1.90 -21.60
CA ILE A 167 3.58 1.52 -23.02
C ILE A 167 2.73 0.26 -23.24
N ILE A 168 2.69 -0.65 -22.25
CA ILE A 168 1.95 -1.91 -22.37
C ILE A 168 0.43 -1.67 -22.56
N PRO A 169 -0.25 -0.85 -21.72
CA PRO A 169 -1.64 -0.45 -21.97
C PRO A 169 -1.84 0.36 -23.27
N ALA A 170 -0.91 1.27 -23.59
CA ALA A 170 -1.02 2.15 -24.76
C ALA A 170 -0.97 1.37 -26.08
N CYS A 171 -0.04 0.42 -26.21
CA CYS A 171 0.06 -0.44 -27.39
C CYS A 171 -1.19 -1.30 -27.57
N SER A 172 -1.75 -1.86 -26.49
CA SER A 172 -2.98 -2.65 -26.56
C SER A 172 -4.21 -1.84 -26.98
N SER A 173 -4.23 -0.54 -26.68
CA SER A 173 -5.31 0.37 -27.06
C SER A 173 -5.19 0.84 -28.52
N CYS A 174 -3.97 1.10 -29.00
CA CYS A 174 -3.72 1.45 -30.41
C CYS A 174 -4.04 0.29 -31.36
N SER A 175 -3.67 -0.95 -31.01
CA SER A 175 -4.00 -2.12 -31.85
C SER A 175 -5.50 -2.35 -32.02
N TYR A 176 -6.32 -1.89 -31.07
CA TYR A 176 -7.78 -1.97 -31.16
C TYR A 176 -8.40 -0.84 -32.00
N LEU A 177 -7.72 0.30 -32.11
CA LEU A 177 -8.15 1.42 -32.96
C LEU A 177 -7.89 1.15 -34.44
N ASP A 178 -6.85 0.38 -34.77
CA ASP A 178 -6.50 0.01 -36.16
C ASP A 178 -7.38 -1.11 -36.75
N THR A 179 -8.27 -1.73 -35.97
CA THR A 179 -9.17 -2.79 -36.47
C THR A 179 -10.55 -2.28 -36.91
N HIS A 180 -10.83 -0.98 -36.81
CA HIS A 180 -12.03 -0.36 -37.39
C HIS A 180 -11.69 0.49 -38.61
N GLY A 181 -11.39 -0.19 -39.73
CA GLY A 181 -11.49 0.41 -41.07
C GLY A 181 -12.97 0.57 -41.48
N PRO A 182 -13.31 1.54 -42.34
CA PRO A 182 -14.70 1.87 -42.66
C PRO A 182 -15.19 1.01 -43.83
N ASP A 183 -15.87 -0.10 -43.55
CA ASP A 183 -16.55 -0.88 -44.60
C ASP A 183 -18.07 -0.93 -44.41
N SER A 184 -18.71 -0.07 -45.20
CA SER A 184 -19.80 -0.34 -46.16
C SER A 184 -20.90 -1.34 -45.78
N ALA A 185 -22.13 -0.81 -45.79
CA ALA A 185 -23.39 -1.51 -45.58
C ALA A 185 -23.66 -2.71 -46.53
N SER A 186 -24.15 -3.83 -45.98
CA SER A 186 -25.12 -4.74 -46.62
C SER A 186 -25.70 -5.76 -45.59
N PRO A 187 -26.89 -6.34 -45.84
CA PRO A 187 -27.84 -6.79 -44.79
C PRO A 187 -27.66 -8.26 -44.35
N PRO A 188 -28.26 -8.69 -43.22
CA PRO A 188 -28.08 -10.02 -42.67
C PRO A 188 -29.02 -11.03 -43.34
N ASN A 189 -28.52 -12.17 -43.79
CA ASN A 189 -29.35 -13.35 -44.02
C ASN A 189 -28.57 -14.67 -43.92
N HIS A 190 -29.26 -15.63 -43.30
CA HIS A 190 -29.08 -17.07 -43.22
C HIS A 190 -28.08 -17.70 -42.22
N ASP A 191 -28.70 -18.20 -41.15
CA ASP A 191 -28.66 -19.59 -40.65
C ASP A 191 -27.32 -20.23 -40.28
N ASP A 192 -27.12 -20.38 -38.96
CA ASP A 192 -26.66 -21.66 -38.43
C ASP A 192 -27.31 -21.93 -37.05
N PRO A 193 -27.96 -23.09 -36.83
CA PRO A 193 -28.72 -23.39 -35.63
C PRO A 193 -27.82 -24.12 -34.63
N HIS A 194 -27.53 -23.51 -33.47
CA HIS A 194 -27.33 -24.22 -32.19
C HIS A 194 -26.98 -23.20 -31.10
N LYS A 195 -28.01 -22.63 -30.47
CA LYS A 195 -27.91 -22.12 -29.10
C LYS A 195 -29.28 -22.19 -28.43
N PRO A 196 -29.42 -22.94 -27.31
CA PRO A 196 -30.68 -23.03 -26.61
C PRO A 196 -30.99 -21.74 -25.85
N LEU A 197 -32.26 -21.39 -25.97
CA LEU A 197 -33.04 -20.32 -25.35
C LEU A 197 -32.84 -20.21 -23.85
N LEU A 198 -32.87 -18.98 -23.31
CA LEU A 198 -33.54 -18.69 -22.03
C LEU A 198 -33.94 -17.19 -21.98
N ASP A 199 -35.24 -17.00 -22.23
CA ASP A 199 -36.21 -16.00 -21.78
C ASP A 199 -35.92 -14.49 -21.67
N SER A 200 -36.68 -13.80 -22.52
CA SER A 200 -37.21 -12.45 -22.38
C SER A 200 -38.14 -12.32 -21.16
N ASN A 201 -38.03 -11.23 -20.40
CA ASN A 201 -39.13 -10.26 -20.24
C ASN A 201 -38.73 -9.04 -19.40
N ASN A 202 -38.90 -7.86 -20.01
CA ASN A 202 -39.13 -6.59 -19.32
C ASN A 202 -40.59 -6.52 -18.86
N HIS A 203 -40.88 -5.86 -17.73
CA HIS A 203 -41.79 -4.69 -17.63
C HIS A 203 -42.01 -4.22 -16.17
N GLN A 204 -41.65 -2.95 -15.92
CA GLN A 204 -42.38 -1.85 -15.23
C GLN A 204 -42.99 -1.93 -13.80
N MET A 205 -42.60 -0.92 -12.99
CA MET A 205 -43.40 0.03 -12.16
C MET A 205 -43.66 -0.24 -10.64
N GLU A 206 -43.23 0.73 -9.80
CA GLU A 206 -43.44 1.03 -8.34
C GLU A 206 -44.91 0.97 -7.82
N PRO A 207 -45.28 1.11 -6.50
CA PRO A 207 -44.53 1.40 -5.24
C PRO A 207 -44.94 0.58 -3.96
N ASP A 208 -44.21 0.82 -2.85
CA ASP A 208 -44.58 0.77 -1.40
C ASP A 208 -44.98 -0.53 -0.64
N ALA A 209 -44.56 -0.54 0.65
CA ALA A 209 -45.09 -1.24 1.84
C ALA A 209 -44.43 -2.56 2.37
N MET A 210 -43.83 -2.40 3.57
CA MET A 210 -44.04 -3.18 4.80
C MET A 210 -43.60 -4.65 4.92
N MET A 211 -42.63 -4.86 5.84
CA MET A 211 -42.56 -5.87 6.92
C MET A 211 -43.17 -7.27 6.68
N GLN A 212 -42.33 -8.33 6.76
CA GLN A 212 -42.40 -9.43 7.75
C GLN A 212 -41.83 -10.79 7.24
N LYS A 213 -40.73 -11.24 7.86
CA LYS A 213 -40.44 -12.58 8.45
C LYS A 213 -40.91 -13.86 7.73
N THR A 214 -40.01 -14.87 7.57
CA THR A 214 -40.09 -16.23 8.20
C THR A 214 -39.23 -17.32 7.50
N MET A 215 -38.58 -18.15 8.34
CA MET A 215 -38.04 -19.54 8.23
C MET A 215 -37.18 -19.95 7.03
N GLU A 216 -35.94 -20.40 7.24
CA GLU A 216 -35.53 -21.72 7.79
C GLU A 216 -36.06 -22.91 6.99
N HIS A 217 -35.17 -23.52 6.20
CA HIS A 217 -35.21 -24.96 5.95
C HIS A 217 -33.78 -25.50 5.99
N GLN A 218 -33.54 -26.33 7.01
CA GLN A 218 -32.38 -27.20 7.15
C GLN A 218 -32.43 -28.31 6.09
N LEU A 219 -31.25 -28.71 5.61
CA LEU A 219 -30.97 -30.09 5.23
C LEU A 219 -29.57 -30.43 5.74
N GLU A 220 -29.53 -31.30 6.75
CA GLU A 220 -28.33 -31.88 7.37
C GLU A 220 -27.68 -32.95 6.49
N GLY A 221 -26.34 -33.00 6.49
CA GLY A 221 -25.59 -34.11 5.91
C GLY A 221 -24.07 -33.98 6.03
N SER A 222 -23.54 -34.56 7.11
CA SER A 222 -22.16 -35.06 7.30
C SER A 222 -21.21 -34.26 8.21
N SER A 223 -20.97 -34.93 9.33
CA SER A 223 -20.19 -34.63 10.53
C SER A 223 -18.69 -34.39 10.31
N CYS A 224 -18.20 -33.25 10.82
CA CYS A 224 -16.94 -33.21 11.57
C CYS A 224 -17.02 -32.11 12.64
N GLY A 225 -16.82 -32.51 13.90
CA GLY A 225 -17.23 -31.76 15.09
C GLY A 225 -16.68 -30.34 15.20
N THR A 226 -17.60 -29.39 15.38
CA THR A 226 -17.27 -28.00 15.74
C THR A 226 -17.13 -27.92 17.26
N ILE A 227 -15.90 -27.90 17.77
CA ILE A 227 -15.65 -27.44 19.15
C ILE A 227 -15.78 -25.92 19.16
N LEU A 228 -16.95 -25.47 19.58
CA LEU A 228 -17.32 -24.07 19.73
C LEU A 228 -16.71 -23.50 21.03
N GLY A 229 -15.55 -22.87 20.91
CA GLY A 229 -14.93 -22.07 21.96
C GLY A 229 -14.96 -20.58 21.61
N LYS A 230 -15.52 -19.75 22.50
CA LYS A 230 -15.61 -18.27 22.41
C LYS A 230 -14.36 -17.63 21.77
N GLY A 231 -14.55 -17.03 20.59
CA GLY A 231 -13.52 -16.27 19.88
C GLY A 231 -13.54 -16.64 18.40
N CYS A 232 -14.46 -16.02 17.65
CA CYS A 232 -14.75 -16.26 16.23
C CYS A 232 -13.50 -16.67 15.43
N LEU A 233 -13.43 -17.93 15.03
CA LEU A 233 -12.44 -18.43 14.10
C LEU A 233 -12.76 -17.81 12.74
N VAL A 234 -11.87 -16.96 12.21
CA VAL A 234 -12.09 -16.24 10.95
C VAL A 234 -12.19 -17.27 9.82
N VAL A 235 -13.36 -17.36 9.20
CA VAL A 235 -13.51 -17.95 7.87
C VAL A 235 -12.90 -16.94 6.89
N LEU A 236 -11.84 -17.32 6.19
CA LEU A 236 -11.13 -16.43 5.26
C LEU A 236 -12.07 -15.99 4.13
N GLY A 237 -11.98 -14.73 3.73
CA GLY A 237 -12.75 -14.17 2.62
C GLY A 237 -14.24 -13.90 2.90
N GLU A 238 -14.78 -14.24 4.07
CA GLU A 238 -16.15 -13.84 4.42
C GLU A 238 -16.26 -12.33 4.61
N GLU A 239 -17.35 -11.75 4.15
CA GLU A 239 -17.61 -10.32 4.27
C GLU A 239 -17.80 -9.91 5.73
N HIS A 240 -16.89 -9.08 6.22
CA HIS A 240 -16.99 -8.51 7.55
C HIS A 240 -17.40 -7.03 7.44
N SER A 241 -18.65 -6.76 7.83
CA SER A 241 -19.09 -5.38 8.07
C SER A 241 -18.18 -4.70 9.09
N ALA A 242 -17.92 -3.39 8.95
CA ALA A 242 -17.03 -2.61 9.83
C ALA A 242 -17.35 -2.77 11.34
N LYS A 243 -18.63 -2.98 11.70
CA LYS A 243 -19.04 -3.24 13.10
C LYS A 243 -18.57 -4.61 13.61
N LYS A 244 -18.55 -5.62 12.74
CA LYS A 244 -18.04 -6.97 13.04
C LYS A 244 -16.51 -6.96 13.10
N LEU A 245 -15.86 -6.15 12.26
CA LEU A 245 -14.41 -5.93 12.23
C LEU A 245 -13.89 -5.44 13.58
N ILE A 246 -14.42 -4.32 14.09
CA ILE A 246 -13.94 -3.65 15.32
C ILE A 246 -14.19 -4.52 16.57
N ARG A 247 -15.11 -5.50 16.50
CA ARG A 247 -15.36 -6.46 17.58
C ARG A 247 -14.46 -7.70 17.51
N SER A 248 -13.68 -7.87 16.44
CA SER A 248 -12.81 -9.03 16.25
C SER A 248 -11.48 -8.85 16.98
N VAL A 249 -11.09 -9.85 17.78
CA VAL A 249 -9.77 -9.90 18.43
C VAL A 249 -8.65 -9.97 17.40
N ASP A 250 -8.87 -10.71 16.31
CA ASP A 250 -7.86 -10.88 15.26
C ASP A 250 -7.58 -9.55 14.54
N PHE A 251 -8.60 -8.69 14.40
CA PHE A 251 -8.42 -7.34 13.90
C PHE A 251 -7.54 -6.50 14.82
N TRP A 252 -7.74 -6.55 16.14
CA TRP A 252 -6.92 -5.78 17.08
C TRP A 252 -5.48 -6.26 17.18
N LEU A 253 -5.24 -7.58 17.08
CA LEU A 253 -3.89 -8.13 16.98
C LEU A 253 -3.18 -7.66 15.70
N TYR A 254 -3.90 -7.67 14.58
CA TYR A 254 -3.42 -7.14 13.31
C TYR A 254 -3.17 -5.62 13.35
N TYR A 255 -4.11 -4.87 13.92
CA TYR A 255 -4.03 -3.43 14.10
C TYR A 255 -2.81 -3.05 14.94
N THR A 256 -2.58 -3.76 16.05
CA THR A 256 -1.42 -3.58 16.93
C THR A 256 -0.12 -3.92 16.22
N ALA A 257 -0.07 -5.02 15.47
CA ALA A 257 1.11 -5.39 14.69
C ALA A 257 1.48 -4.31 13.66
N TYR A 258 0.49 -3.76 12.95
CA TYR A 258 0.72 -2.66 12.00
C TYR A 258 1.16 -1.37 12.70
N PHE A 259 0.48 -1.00 13.79
CA PHE A 259 0.77 0.18 14.61
C PHE A 259 2.19 0.17 15.19
N CYS A 260 2.65 -0.99 15.64
CA CYS A 260 3.96 -1.17 16.25
C CYS A 260 5.08 -1.45 15.23
N GLY A 261 4.75 -1.89 14.01
CA GLY A 261 5.71 -2.15 12.94
C GLY A 261 5.78 -0.99 11.95
N ALA A 262 4.86 -0.97 10.98
CA ALA A 262 4.86 -0.03 9.87
C ALA A 262 4.84 1.44 10.32
N THR A 263 4.01 1.78 11.31
CA THR A 263 3.90 3.18 11.77
C THR A 263 5.19 3.67 12.44
N VAL A 264 5.84 2.84 13.26
CA VAL A 264 7.16 3.18 13.85
C VAL A 264 8.19 3.42 12.74
N GLY A 265 8.21 2.58 11.69
CA GLY A 265 9.08 2.77 10.53
C GLY A 265 8.81 4.06 9.76
N LEU A 266 7.55 4.53 9.71
CA LEU A 266 7.18 5.81 9.11
C LEU A 266 7.68 6.99 9.97
N VAL A 267 7.47 6.91 11.28
CA VAL A 267 7.92 7.97 12.21
C VAL A 267 9.44 8.07 12.21
N TYR A 268 10.15 6.95 12.14
CA TYR A 268 11.60 6.93 11.93
C TYR A 268 12.01 7.71 10.67
N SER A 269 11.36 7.42 9.53
CA SER A 269 11.64 8.11 8.26
C SER A 269 11.40 9.61 8.34
N ASN A 270 10.30 10.03 8.97
CA ASN A 270 9.94 11.43 9.12
C ASN A 270 10.94 12.21 9.99
N ASN A 271 11.62 11.53 10.93
CA ASN A 271 12.62 12.13 11.82
C ASN A 271 14.06 11.92 11.33
N LEU A 272 14.26 11.28 10.18
CA LEU A 272 15.58 10.87 9.68
C LEU A 272 16.53 12.06 9.50
N GLY A 273 16.01 13.22 9.08
CA GLY A 273 16.75 14.48 9.01
C GLY A 273 17.29 14.93 10.36
N GLN A 274 16.46 14.95 11.40
CA GLN A 274 16.87 15.33 12.75
C GLN A 274 17.82 14.29 13.38
N ILE A 275 17.58 13.01 13.12
CA ILE A 275 18.47 11.91 13.55
C ILE A 275 19.87 12.12 12.96
N ALA A 276 19.97 12.28 11.63
CA ALA A 276 21.23 12.51 10.95
C ALA A 276 21.94 13.76 11.45
N GLN A 277 21.20 14.86 11.65
CA GLN A 277 21.75 16.10 12.20
C GLN A 277 22.31 15.90 13.61
N SER A 278 21.55 15.27 14.51
CA SER A 278 21.97 15.06 15.91
C SER A 278 23.25 14.23 16.03
N LEU A 279 23.47 13.28 15.12
CA LEU A 279 24.67 12.43 15.09
C LEU A 279 25.85 13.04 14.32
N HIS A 280 25.76 14.30 13.88
CA HIS A 280 26.74 14.97 13.01
C HIS A 280 26.93 14.26 11.64
N GLN A 281 25.89 13.60 11.14
CA GLN A 281 25.89 12.85 9.88
C GLN A 281 25.08 13.53 8.78
N GLN A 282 24.96 14.86 8.79
CA GLN A 282 24.15 15.62 7.83
C GLN A 282 24.58 15.42 6.37
N SER A 283 25.88 15.21 6.13
CA SER A 283 26.43 14.90 4.80
C SER A 283 25.89 13.59 4.23
N GLN A 284 25.45 12.67 5.08
CA GLN A 284 24.92 11.35 4.71
C GLN A 284 23.40 11.32 4.61
N LEU A 285 22.70 12.43 4.87
CA LEU A 285 21.24 12.48 4.88
C LEU A 285 20.63 12.03 3.53
N THR A 286 21.20 12.48 2.41
CA THR A 286 20.75 12.09 1.06
C THR A 286 20.87 10.59 0.85
N MET A 287 22.00 9.99 1.26
CA MET A 287 22.21 8.55 1.19
C MET A 287 21.21 7.81 2.09
N LEU A 288 20.98 8.29 3.31
CA LEU A 288 20.08 7.64 4.27
C LEU A 288 18.63 7.65 3.79
N LEU A 289 18.17 8.77 3.22
CA LEU A 289 16.85 8.89 2.60
C LEU A 289 16.71 7.97 1.38
N ALA A 290 17.74 7.90 0.53
CA ALA A 290 17.77 7.01 -0.62
C ALA A 290 17.69 5.53 -0.19
N VAL A 291 18.51 5.13 0.80
CA VAL A 291 18.50 3.78 1.36
C VAL A 291 17.14 3.42 1.93
N TYR A 292 16.53 4.29 2.76
CA TYR A 292 15.19 4.04 3.30
C TYR A 292 14.16 3.86 2.17
N SER A 293 14.11 4.80 1.22
CA SER A 293 13.15 4.83 0.11
C SER A 293 13.27 3.57 -0.75
N SER A 294 14.48 3.21 -1.16
CA SER A 294 14.73 2.03 -1.98
C SER A 294 14.46 0.72 -1.25
N CYS A 295 14.90 0.59 0.01
CA CYS A 295 14.60 -0.60 0.80
C CYS A 295 13.09 -0.74 1.04
N SER A 296 12.37 0.36 1.29
CA SER A 296 10.91 0.37 1.39
C SER A 296 10.23 -0.05 0.09
N PHE A 297 10.71 0.42 -1.06
CA PHE A 297 10.28 -0.04 -2.38
C PHE A 297 10.44 -1.55 -2.54
N PHE A 298 11.64 -2.08 -2.28
CA PHE A 298 11.88 -3.52 -2.37
C PHE A 298 11.03 -4.31 -1.38
N GLY A 299 10.87 -3.82 -0.15
CA GLY A 299 10.01 -4.45 0.85
C GLY A 299 8.58 -4.59 0.34
N ARG A 300 8.04 -3.51 -0.23
CA ARG A 300 6.70 -3.50 -0.84
C ARG A 300 6.61 -4.51 -1.98
N LEU A 301 7.59 -4.52 -2.90
CA LEU A 301 7.64 -5.45 -4.03
C LEU A 301 7.71 -6.92 -3.58
N LEU A 302 8.50 -7.21 -2.55
CA LEU A 302 8.68 -8.55 -1.98
C LEU A 302 7.40 -9.08 -1.29
N SER A 303 6.45 -8.22 -0.94
CA SER A 303 5.18 -8.64 -0.29
C SER A 303 4.32 -9.58 -1.13
N ALA A 304 4.54 -9.64 -2.45
CA ALA A 304 3.85 -10.55 -3.36
C ALA A 304 4.64 -11.82 -3.71
N LEU A 305 5.87 -11.99 -3.19
CA LEU A 305 6.63 -13.24 -3.33
C LEU A 305 5.86 -14.52 -2.90
N PRO A 306 5.01 -14.49 -1.84
CA PRO A 306 4.23 -15.66 -1.45
C PRO A 306 3.33 -16.19 -2.58
N ASP A 307 2.84 -15.29 -3.44
CA ASP A 307 1.96 -15.63 -4.55
C ASP A 307 2.75 -16.03 -5.82
N LEU A 308 4.05 -15.70 -5.90
CA LEU A 308 4.95 -16.08 -6.99
C LEU A 308 5.61 -17.45 -6.79
N SER A 309 5.63 -17.98 -5.58
CA SER A 309 6.28 -19.25 -5.24
C SER A 309 5.25 -20.31 -4.82
N PRO A 310 4.70 -21.09 -5.77
CA PRO A 310 3.65 -22.07 -5.48
C PRO A 310 4.13 -23.28 -4.67
N ARG A 311 5.45 -23.46 -4.51
CA ARG A 311 6.00 -24.81 -4.26
C ARG A 311 6.50 -25.07 -2.84
N ASN A 312 6.93 -24.10 -2.03
CA ASN A 312 7.79 -24.44 -0.88
C ASN A 312 7.46 -23.90 0.51
N VAL A 313 6.47 -23.05 0.74
CA VAL A 313 6.01 -22.81 2.12
C VAL A 313 4.54 -22.38 2.10
N SER A 314 3.61 -23.20 2.62
CA SER A 314 2.22 -22.76 2.85
C SER A 314 2.14 -21.85 4.09
N LEU A 315 3.07 -20.90 4.20
CA LEU A 315 3.05 -19.92 5.26
C LEU A 315 1.87 -19.00 4.99
N ALA A 316 0.91 -18.97 5.91
CA ALA A 316 -0.19 -18.01 5.91
C ALA A 316 0.34 -16.59 5.65
N ARG A 317 -0.45 -15.73 5.00
CA ARG A 317 -0.06 -14.34 4.74
C ARG A 317 0.25 -13.57 6.04
N THR A 318 -0.38 -13.97 7.15
CA THR A 318 -0.08 -13.52 8.52
C THR A 318 1.30 -13.97 9.03
N GLY A 319 1.79 -15.13 8.59
CA GLY A 319 3.16 -15.60 8.89
C GLY A 319 4.22 -14.80 8.14
N TRP A 320 3.95 -14.41 6.89
CA TRP A 320 4.83 -13.49 6.14
C TRP A 320 4.89 -12.10 6.77
N LEU A 321 3.76 -11.62 7.31
CA LEU A 321 3.71 -10.40 8.11
C LEU A 321 4.61 -10.53 9.36
N ALA A 322 4.54 -11.64 10.10
CA ALA A 322 5.40 -11.87 11.25
C ALA A 322 6.89 -11.95 10.88
N ALA A 323 7.23 -12.65 9.78
CA ALA A 323 8.58 -12.74 9.26
C ALA A 323 9.16 -11.37 8.89
N ALA A 324 8.34 -10.49 8.31
CA ALA A 324 8.74 -9.12 7.98
C ALA A 324 8.93 -8.21 9.20
N LEU A 325 8.23 -8.46 10.32
CA LEU A 325 8.45 -7.70 11.57
C LEU A 325 9.71 -8.15 12.32
N LEU A 326 10.15 -9.39 12.17
CA LEU A 326 11.28 -9.98 12.91
C LEU A 326 12.57 -9.15 12.88
N PRO A 327 13.05 -8.63 11.73
CA PRO A 327 14.31 -7.88 11.69
C PRO A 327 14.17 -6.44 12.20
N MET A 328 12.96 -5.92 12.40
CA MET A 328 12.74 -4.52 12.76
C MET A 328 13.21 -4.17 14.19
N PRO A 329 12.92 -4.97 15.24
CA PRO A 329 13.54 -4.77 16.57
C PRO A 329 15.05 -4.86 16.55
N MET A 330 15.62 -5.79 15.76
CA MET A 330 17.07 -5.95 15.64
C MET A 330 17.72 -4.68 15.12
N ALA A 331 17.11 -4.03 14.13
CA ALA A 331 17.60 -2.76 13.59
C ALA A 331 17.60 -1.64 14.64
N PHE A 332 16.51 -1.48 15.39
CA PHE A 332 16.44 -0.43 16.43
C PHE A 332 17.39 -0.69 17.59
N PHE A 333 17.56 -1.94 18.04
CA PHE A 333 18.54 -2.25 19.06
C PHE A 333 19.99 -2.14 18.56
N LEU A 334 20.25 -2.44 17.29
CA LEU A 334 21.54 -2.20 16.66
C LEU A 334 21.87 -0.70 16.69
N MET A 335 20.96 0.16 16.22
CA MET A 335 21.13 1.63 16.22
C MET A 335 21.17 2.23 17.63
N TRP A 336 20.59 1.54 18.62
CA TRP A 336 20.70 1.95 20.02
C TRP A 336 22.11 1.67 20.59
N LYS A 337 22.68 0.50 20.28
CA LYS A 337 23.99 0.07 20.78
C LYS A 337 25.16 0.68 20.03
N GLN A 338 25.03 0.73 18.72
CA GLN A 338 26.03 1.24 17.79
C GLN A 338 25.41 2.47 17.13
N GLN A 339 26.06 3.62 17.29
CA GLN A 339 25.57 4.93 16.80
C GLN A 339 26.57 5.55 15.82
N ASP A 340 27.19 4.68 15.03
CA ASP A 340 28.08 4.99 13.92
C ASP A 340 27.30 5.07 12.59
N VAL A 341 27.97 5.51 11.52
CA VAL A 341 27.33 5.67 10.20
C VAL A 341 26.87 4.32 9.64
N SER A 342 27.66 3.26 9.81
CA SER A 342 27.37 1.95 9.22
C SER A 342 26.15 1.29 9.87
N SER A 343 26.02 1.35 11.20
CA SER A 343 24.83 0.85 11.89
C SER A 343 23.58 1.66 11.54
N LEU A 344 23.69 2.98 11.37
CA LEU A 344 22.55 3.82 10.97
C LEU A 344 22.07 3.48 9.55
N VAL A 345 23.00 3.27 8.62
CA VAL A 345 22.67 2.84 7.24
C VAL A 345 22.05 1.45 7.23
N ALA A 346 22.65 0.49 7.93
CA ALA A 346 22.13 -0.87 8.02
C ALA A 346 20.75 -0.92 8.70
N GLY A 347 20.58 -0.19 9.81
CA GLY A 347 19.31 -0.07 10.51
C GLY A 347 18.24 0.57 9.65
N THR A 348 18.59 1.64 8.92
CA THR A 348 17.68 2.30 7.96
C THR A 348 17.24 1.36 6.85
N ALA A 349 18.17 0.58 6.28
CA ALA A 349 17.85 -0.39 5.25
C ALA A 349 16.87 -1.46 5.74
N ILE A 350 17.13 -2.01 6.93
CA ILE A 350 16.28 -3.04 7.54
C ILE A 350 14.90 -2.47 7.90
N VAL A 351 14.83 -1.29 8.52
CA VAL A 351 13.57 -0.61 8.86
C VAL A 351 12.76 -0.28 7.61
N GLY A 352 13.42 0.23 6.56
CA GLY A 352 12.81 0.48 5.25
C GLY A 352 12.22 -0.79 4.64
N LEU A 353 13.01 -1.86 4.54
CA LEU A 353 12.59 -3.15 3.99
C LEU A 353 11.39 -3.73 4.74
N SER A 354 11.45 -3.74 6.07
CA SER A 354 10.42 -4.31 6.95
C SER A 354 9.12 -3.51 6.88
N SER A 355 9.21 -2.19 7.08
CA SER A 355 8.04 -1.31 7.02
C SER A 355 7.40 -1.30 5.64
N GLY A 356 8.21 -1.27 4.57
CA GLY A 356 7.78 -1.41 3.18
C GLY A 356 6.95 -2.67 2.96
N PHE A 357 7.47 -3.82 3.38
CA PHE A 357 6.74 -5.09 3.28
C PHE A 357 5.40 -5.03 4.00
N ILE A 358 5.39 -4.54 5.25
CA ILE A 358 4.17 -4.44 6.06
C ILE A 358 3.13 -3.51 5.40
N PHE A 359 3.55 -2.39 4.82
CA PHE A 359 2.66 -1.46 4.11
C PHE A 359 1.91 -2.14 2.97
N ALA A 360 2.61 -2.89 2.11
CA ALA A 360 2.00 -3.55 0.96
C ALA A 360 1.22 -4.82 1.37
N ALA A 361 1.79 -5.63 2.27
CA ALA A 361 1.13 -6.83 2.80
C ALA A 361 -0.19 -6.48 3.50
N ALA A 362 -0.27 -5.32 4.15
CA ALA A 362 -1.47 -4.90 4.87
C ALA A 362 -2.71 -4.80 3.98
N VAL A 363 -2.59 -4.29 2.74
CA VAL A 363 -3.74 -4.19 1.82
C VAL A 363 -4.26 -5.58 1.47
N SER A 364 -3.35 -6.49 1.15
CA SER A 364 -3.65 -7.88 0.79
C SER A 364 -4.23 -8.67 1.98
N VAL A 365 -3.63 -8.57 3.17
CA VAL A 365 -4.14 -9.20 4.40
C VAL A 365 -5.52 -8.67 4.75
N THR A 366 -5.76 -7.36 4.62
CA THR A 366 -7.07 -6.76 4.90
C THR A 366 -8.14 -7.30 3.96
N SER A 367 -7.84 -7.41 2.66
CA SER A 367 -8.77 -7.97 1.66
C SER A 367 -9.08 -9.45 1.91
N GLU A 368 -8.12 -10.20 2.45
CA GLU A 368 -8.24 -11.65 2.64
C GLU A 368 -8.93 -12.02 3.94
N LEU A 369 -8.61 -11.33 5.05
CA LEU A 369 -9.22 -11.60 6.36
C LEU A 369 -10.65 -11.05 6.47
N PHE A 370 -10.97 -9.96 5.76
CA PHE A 370 -12.20 -9.20 6.01
C PHE A 370 -13.10 -8.98 4.79
N GLY A 371 -12.79 -9.65 3.67
CA GLY A 371 -13.58 -9.62 2.45
C GLY A 371 -13.19 -8.49 1.48
N PRO A 372 -13.29 -8.72 0.16
CA PRO A 372 -12.90 -7.76 -0.87
C PRO A 372 -13.90 -6.60 -1.07
N ASN A 373 -15.19 -6.76 -0.75
CA ASN A 373 -16.18 -5.71 -1.06
C ASN A 373 -16.12 -4.53 -0.08
N SER A 374 -15.76 -4.78 1.19
CA SER A 374 -15.58 -3.75 2.22
C SER A 374 -14.12 -3.33 2.45
N VAL A 375 -13.20 -3.75 1.57
CA VAL A 375 -11.75 -3.56 1.75
C VAL A 375 -11.35 -2.09 1.91
N GLY A 376 -11.97 -1.18 1.15
CA GLY A 376 -11.68 0.24 1.23
C GLY A 376 -12.01 0.83 2.60
N VAL A 377 -13.09 0.36 3.25
CA VAL A 377 -13.47 0.79 4.60
C VAL A 377 -12.54 0.16 5.64
N ASN A 378 -12.36 -1.16 5.57
CA ASN A 378 -11.57 -1.91 6.54
C ASN A 378 -10.10 -1.47 6.55
N HIS A 379 -9.53 -1.20 5.36
CA HIS A 379 -8.15 -0.74 5.23
C HIS A 379 -7.98 0.70 5.71
N ASN A 380 -8.96 1.58 5.48
CA ASN A 380 -8.89 2.95 6.00
C ASN A 380 -9.01 3.00 7.53
N ILE A 381 -9.82 2.11 8.14
CA ILE A 381 -9.82 1.95 9.60
C ILE A 381 -8.43 1.56 10.09
N LEU A 382 -7.75 0.62 9.42
CA LEU A 382 -6.37 0.25 9.76
C LEU A 382 -5.39 1.43 9.62
N ILE A 383 -5.48 2.21 8.53
CA ILE A 383 -4.58 3.34 8.26
C ILE A 383 -4.68 4.44 9.33
N THR A 384 -5.77 4.51 10.12
CA THR A 384 -5.85 5.43 11.28
C THR A 384 -4.70 5.27 12.28
N ASN A 385 -4.00 4.13 12.24
CA ASN A 385 -2.72 3.94 12.93
C ASN A 385 -1.68 5.02 12.62
N ILE A 386 -1.60 5.50 11.38
CA ILE A 386 -0.59 6.46 10.94
C ILE A 386 -0.66 7.77 11.74
N PRO A 387 -1.79 8.52 11.78
CA PRO A 387 -1.88 9.74 12.58
C PRO A 387 -1.72 9.46 14.07
N LEU A 388 -2.31 8.39 14.60
CA LEU A 388 -2.20 8.02 16.01
C LEU A 388 -0.75 7.75 16.42
N GLY A 389 -0.01 6.99 15.61
CA GLY A 389 1.37 6.62 15.91
C GLY A 389 2.34 7.76 15.60
N SER A 390 2.06 8.58 14.59
CA SER A 390 2.83 9.81 14.35
C SER A 390 2.72 10.76 15.52
N PHE A 391 1.54 10.90 16.12
CA PHE A 391 1.36 11.65 17.35
C PHE A 391 2.11 10.97 18.52
N LEU A 392 1.82 9.71 18.83
CA LEU A 392 2.41 9.03 20.00
C LEU A 392 3.94 8.90 19.91
N TYR A 393 4.45 8.28 18.86
CA TYR A 393 5.88 8.01 18.71
C TYR A 393 6.67 9.26 18.35
N GLY A 394 6.07 10.21 17.62
CA GLY A 394 6.67 11.50 17.34
C GLY A 394 6.81 12.34 18.61
N GLN A 395 5.80 12.37 19.47
CA GLN A 395 5.88 13.05 20.77
C GLN A 395 6.92 12.39 21.70
N ILE A 396 7.00 11.05 21.73
CA ILE A 396 8.06 10.37 22.49
C ILE A 396 9.45 10.80 22.00
N ALA A 397 9.66 10.85 20.68
CA ALA A 397 10.94 11.28 20.11
C ALA A 397 11.24 12.75 20.45
N ALA A 398 10.25 13.64 20.34
CA ALA A 398 10.38 15.06 20.67
C ALA A 398 10.72 15.27 22.15
N LEU A 399 10.03 14.58 23.07
CA LEU A 399 10.30 14.67 24.51
C LEU A 399 11.73 14.24 24.85
N VAL A 400 12.23 13.16 24.24
CA VAL A 400 13.62 12.71 24.45
C VAL A 400 14.61 13.72 23.86
N TYR A 401 14.32 14.24 22.68
CA TYR A 401 15.15 15.24 22.00
C TYR A 401 15.26 16.52 22.83
N ASP A 402 14.12 17.05 23.29
CA ASP A 402 14.04 18.28 24.08
C ASP A 402 14.67 18.13 25.47
N ALA A 403 14.52 16.98 26.10
CA ALA A 403 15.13 16.69 27.41
C ALA A 403 16.67 16.65 27.36
N ASN A 404 17.26 16.37 26.20
CA ASN A 404 18.71 16.34 25.99
C ASN A 404 19.23 17.54 25.19
N GLY A 405 18.34 18.41 24.74
CA GLY A 405 18.65 19.56 23.89
C GLY A 405 19.11 20.78 24.68
N GLN A 406 19.89 21.64 24.02
CA GLN A 406 20.27 22.94 24.55
C GLN A 406 19.34 24.01 23.96
N LYS A 407 18.86 24.92 24.81
CA LYS A 407 18.08 26.08 24.38
C LYS A 407 19.03 27.11 23.78
N MET A 408 18.87 27.40 22.50
CA MET A 408 19.60 28.42 21.78
C MET A 408 18.65 29.56 21.42
N THR A 409 18.96 30.77 21.88
CA THR A 409 18.21 31.98 21.53
C THR A 409 18.82 32.58 20.27
N VAL A 410 18.10 32.53 19.15
CA VAL A 410 18.49 33.21 17.92
C VAL A 410 17.75 34.53 17.87
N VAL A 411 18.50 35.64 17.91
CA VAL A 411 17.93 36.97 17.68
C VAL A 411 17.86 37.17 16.18
N ASP A 412 16.64 37.23 15.63
CA ASP A 412 16.48 37.61 14.24
C ASP A 412 16.82 39.09 14.08
N ASN A 413 17.97 39.38 13.47
CA ASN A 413 18.44 40.74 13.20
C ASN A 413 17.48 41.55 12.31
N ARG A 414 16.50 40.93 11.64
CA ARG A 414 15.51 41.62 10.79
C ARG A 414 14.20 41.99 11.49
N THR A 415 13.73 41.17 12.42
CA THR A 415 12.43 41.38 13.10
C THR A 415 12.57 41.73 14.58
N GLY A 416 13.76 41.57 15.16
CA GLY A 416 13.98 41.74 16.60
C GLY A 416 13.32 40.66 17.46
N ILE A 417 12.75 39.62 16.84
CA ILE A 417 12.11 38.50 17.54
C ILE A 417 13.22 37.56 18.04
N ILE A 418 13.13 37.21 19.33
CA ILE A 418 13.98 36.19 19.96
C ILE A 418 13.27 34.86 19.75
N ASP A 419 13.77 34.05 18.81
CA ASP A 419 13.27 32.70 18.59
C ASP A 419 14.10 31.72 19.42
N THR A 420 13.46 31.01 20.35
CA THR A 420 14.12 30.00 21.17
C THR A 420 14.06 28.66 20.47
N MET A 421 15.18 28.22 19.90
CA MET A 421 15.32 26.96 19.20
C MET A 421 15.94 25.93 20.15
N ILE A 422 15.36 24.74 20.24
CA ILE A 422 16.00 23.62 20.95
C ILE A 422 16.76 22.82 19.91
N VAL A 423 18.08 22.72 20.08
CA VAL A 423 18.93 21.88 19.24
C VAL A 423 19.62 20.86 20.13
N CYS A 424 19.40 19.58 19.83
CA CYS A 424 20.06 18.47 20.50
C CYS A 424 21.13 17.88 19.59
N MET A 425 22.36 17.83 20.09
CA MET A 425 23.51 17.25 19.42
C MET A 425 24.10 16.12 20.26
N GLY A 426 24.48 15.05 19.59
CA GLY A 426 25.07 13.87 20.17
C GLY A 426 24.12 12.68 20.27
N VAL A 427 24.70 11.57 20.69
CA VAL A 427 24.08 10.25 20.76
C VAL A 427 22.83 10.16 21.65
N LYS A 428 22.78 10.98 22.70
CA LYS A 428 21.70 10.93 23.71
C LYS A 428 20.35 11.41 23.16
N CYS A 429 20.35 12.22 22.09
CA CYS A 429 19.14 12.80 21.49
C CYS A 429 18.15 11.75 20.97
N TYR A 430 18.66 10.60 20.50
CA TYR A 430 17.84 9.52 19.95
C TYR A 430 18.12 8.14 20.53
N SER A 431 19.14 7.98 21.41
CA SER A 431 19.48 6.67 22.01
C SER A 431 18.27 6.04 22.73
N THR A 432 17.61 6.79 23.61
CA THR A 432 16.40 6.34 24.31
C THR A 432 15.24 6.09 23.35
N THR A 433 15.10 6.94 22.32
CA THR A 433 14.07 6.80 21.29
C THR A 433 14.24 5.48 20.53
N PHE A 434 15.46 5.11 20.12
CA PHE A 434 15.73 3.83 19.46
C PHE A 434 15.45 2.64 20.37
N PHE A 435 15.80 2.71 21.65
CA PHE A 435 15.46 1.68 22.61
C PHE A 435 13.93 1.48 22.72
N VAL A 436 13.18 2.57 22.91
CA VAL A 436 11.72 2.54 23.02
C VAL A 436 11.08 2.01 21.73
N TRP A 437 11.50 2.48 20.57
CA TRP A 437 11.01 1.98 19.27
C TRP A 437 11.36 0.49 19.06
N GLY A 438 12.51 0.01 19.55
CA GLY A 438 12.85 -1.41 19.59
C GLY A 438 11.89 -2.23 20.44
N CYS A 439 11.54 -1.75 21.65
CA CYS A 439 10.55 -2.41 22.51
C CYS A 439 9.15 -2.41 21.90
N VAL A 440 8.73 -1.30 21.28
CA VAL A 440 7.44 -1.21 20.58
C VAL A 440 7.37 -2.20 19.43
N THR A 441 8.43 -2.29 18.61
CA THR A 441 8.46 -3.24 17.49
C THR A 441 8.49 -4.70 17.96
N LEU A 442 9.08 -5.02 19.12
CA LEU A 442 8.96 -6.35 19.75
C LEU A 442 7.50 -6.68 20.12
N LEU A 443 6.76 -5.71 20.65
CA LEU A 443 5.32 -5.89 20.92
C LEU A 443 4.54 -6.16 19.63
N GLY A 444 4.87 -5.44 18.55
CA GLY A 444 4.31 -5.69 17.23
C GLY A 444 4.60 -7.11 16.73
N LEU A 445 5.85 -7.57 16.88
CA LEU A 445 6.25 -8.93 16.52
C LEU A 445 5.47 -9.99 17.31
N ALA A 446 5.38 -9.83 18.64
CA ALA A 446 4.61 -10.72 19.49
C ALA A 446 3.13 -10.79 19.07
N SER A 447 2.50 -9.63 18.83
CA SER A 447 1.11 -9.56 18.34
C SER A 447 0.93 -10.27 17.00
N SER A 448 1.89 -10.10 16.07
CA SER A 448 1.87 -10.75 14.76
C SER A 448 2.03 -12.28 14.85
N ILE A 449 2.89 -12.77 15.75
CA ILE A 449 3.07 -14.21 16.00
C ILE A 449 1.77 -14.81 16.59
N VAL A 450 1.14 -14.12 17.55
CA VAL A 450 -0.15 -14.55 18.11
C VAL A 450 -1.23 -14.61 17.01
N LEU A 451 -1.30 -13.60 16.15
CA LEU A 451 -2.21 -13.58 15.01
C LEU A 451 -1.94 -14.75 14.04
N PHE A 452 -0.67 -15.02 13.74
CA PHE A 452 -0.28 -16.16 12.91
C PHE A 452 -0.74 -17.49 13.52
N ILE A 453 -0.50 -17.72 14.82
CA ILE A 453 -0.92 -18.95 15.51
C ILE A 453 -2.44 -19.12 15.45
N ARG A 454 -3.20 -18.04 15.69
CA ARG A 454 -4.67 -18.06 15.67
C ARG A 454 -5.25 -18.30 14.27
N THR A 455 -4.63 -17.75 13.24
CA THR A 455 -5.10 -17.87 11.85
C THR A 455 -4.60 -19.14 11.17
N LYS A 456 -3.53 -19.77 11.67
CA LYS A 456 -2.92 -20.98 11.07
C LYS A 456 -3.93 -22.11 10.84
N THR A 457 -4.85 -22.34 11.77
CA THR A 457 -5.88 -23.38 11.64
C THR A 457 -6.86 -23.07 10.51
N ALA A 458 -7.31 -21.81 10.37
CA ALA A 458 -8.16 -21.38 9.26
C ALA A 458 -7.48 -21.59 7.90
N TYR A 459 -6.21 -21.20 7.78
CA TYR A 459 -5.41 -21.41 6.58
C TYR A 459 -5.23 -22.90 6.22
N ALA A 460 -5.05 -23.76 7.23
CA ALA A 460 -4.94 -25.21 7.02
C ALA A 460 -6.27 -25.82 6.54
N THR A 461 -7.41 -25.36 7.07
CA THR A 461 -8.74 -25.83 6.64
C THR A 461 -9.04 -25.43 5.19
N ASP A 462 -8.70 -24.21 4.76
CA ASP A 462 -8.90 -23.80 3.36
C ASP A 462 -7.97 -24.50 2.38
N ALA A 463 -6.72 -24.76 2.77
CA ALA A 463 -5.82 -25.61 1.98
C ALA A 463 -6.40 -27.02 1.80
N SER A 464 -7.01 -27.60 2.84
CA SER A 464 -7.66 -28.92 2.74
C SER A 464 -8.91 -28.91 1.85
N ARG A 465 -9.74 -27.86 1.91
CA ARG A 465 -10.93 -27.69 1.05
C ARG A 465 -10.56 -27.51 -0.42
N SER A 466 -9.51 -26.75 -0.72
CA SER A 466 -9.05 -26.54 -2.10
C SER A 466 -8.47 -27.83 -2.70
N SER A 467 -7.73 -28.62 -1.90
CA SER A 467 -7.23 -29.93 -2.32
C SER A 467 -8.36 -30.93 -2.62
N CYS A 468 -9.42 -30.94 -1.80
CA CYS A 468 -10.58 -31.82 -1.99
C CYS A 468 -11.40 -31.46 -3.25
N LYS A 469 -11.56 -30.15 -3.55
CA LYS A 469 -12.17 -29.69 -4.82
C LYS A 469 -11.35 -30.09 -6.04
N HIS A 470 -10.02 -30.05 -5.95
CA HIS A 470 -9.14 -30.43 -7.04
C HIS A 470 -9.20 -31.94 -7.35
N ILE A 471 -9.40 -32.78 -6.33
CA ILE A 471 -9.56 -34.24 -6.50
C ILE A 471 -10.90 -34.57 -7.16
N HIS A 472 -11.99 -33.92 -6.75
CA HIS A 472 -13.30 -34.13 -7.38
C HIS A 472 -13.35 -33.68 -8.85
N GLN A 473 -12.60 -32.65 -9.22
CA GLN A 473 -12.57 -32.12 -10.59
C GLN A 473 -11.64 -32.91 -11.53
N VAL A 474 -10.74 -33.75 -10.99
CA VAL A 474 -9.89 -34.68 -11.76
C VAL A 474 -10.53 -36.07 -11.86
N SER A 475 -11.49 -36.38 -10.99
CA SER A 475 -12.23 -37.64 -10.95
C SER A 475 -13.55 -37.61 -11.76
N SER A 476 -13.90 -36.49 -12.37
CA SER A 476 -15.03 -36.31 -13.30
C SER A 476 -14.51 -36.03 -14.69
#